data_AF-A0A5J5G9R2-F1
#
_entry.id   AF-A0A5J5G9R2-F1
#
_cell.length_a   1.000
_cell.length_b   1.000
_cell.length_c   1.000
_cell.angle_alpha   90.00
_cell.angle_beta   90.00
_cell.angle_gamma   90.00
#
_symmetry.space_group_name_H-M   'P 1'
#
loop_
_entity.id
_entity.type
_entity.pdbx_description
1 polymer ?
#
loop_
_entity_poly.entity_id
_entity_poly.type
_entity_poly.pdbx_seq_one_letter_code
_entity_poly.pdbx_strand_id
1 'polypeptide(L)'
;MGQTLLQGLVVYALLILPDALAELLGSLLSNYLYGFGYDWWWRERSLWSPVLHMVNNSSSPFGWRELTVYLALAVCCIILAGALYRKRPVERAGQAIVFAALRPPFRASVMLCSMMLAGSYMGDQRQGGAGWTIAGFGIGAALGCIAAEMLLQRSFQVFGRKLLLRFAGYTAVIGGLLYFCVSPLNGYENRIPDMNRIEAVYAGSYYEDYLTDGRSNYHAASGTEMGSPFEDVSPFSDDPVYIEAVRRLHAALVNTRPDREQNGTYSAGDRNFNYKIAYKLKNGRTLVRSYWIPLKGFEPELAAVMEAVPFKTLEYMLPELDKQLASVQLSANQKSVSIWNPQDIREFTALLKEEVLEMSLAEETDDRVDRALIQLIPEESVGKPYQFFSNVAWKPSYGKLEAWLKQKGYGDRVRIQPADIESVELVRQSDSSALPAGNAYDPAAYFGQARSQGKTVTSQSEAVFSDILDHYRDYKPEAGSCLVLMKLKNGDSNYYRLKAGDLTSRVKALLP
;
A
#
# COMPACT_ATOMS: atom_id res chain seq x y z
N MET A 1 -27.45 6.60 -39.17
CA MET A 1 -26.20 6.13 -38.53
C MET A 1 -25.72 7.04 -37.38
N GLY A 2 -25.78 8.38 -37.49
CA GLY A 2 -25.28 9.28 -36.42
C GLY A 2 -26.02 9.22 -35.06
N GLN A 3 -27.35 9.00 -35.04
CA GLN A 3 -28.11 8.92 -33.78
C GLN A 3 -27.78 7.67 -32.95
N THR A 4 -27.60 6.51 -33.59
CA THR A 4 -27.27 5.25 -32.91
C THR A 4 -25.87 5.29 -32.30
N LEU A 5 -24.89 5.87 -33.01
CA LEU A 5 -23.54 6.10 -32.51
C LEU A 5 -23.54 7.04 -31.28
N LEU A 6 -24.29 8.14 -31.34
CA LEU A 6 -24.42 9.07 -30.23
C LEU A 6 -25.08 8.42 -29.01
N GLN A 7 -26.14 7.62 -29.23
CA GLN A 7 -26.81 6.86 -28.17
C GLN A 7 -25.85 5.86 -27.53
N GLY A 8 -25.07 5.12 -28.33
CA GLY A 8 -24.05 4.21 -27.84
C GLY A 8 -23.03 4.93 -26.94
N LEU A 9 -22.49 6.06 -27.40
CA LEU A 9 -21.51 6.84 -26.63
C LEU A 9 -22.08 7.34 -25.30
N VAL A 10 -23.32 7.83 -25.28
CA VAL A 10 -23.98 8.28 -24.05
C VAL A 10 -24.22 7.13 -23.07
N VAL A 11 -24.58 5.95 -23.56
CA VAL A 11 -24.76 4.75 -22.71
C VAL A 11 -23.41 4.32 -22.12
N TYR A 12 -22.35 4.27 -22.92
CA TYR A 12 -21.00 3.97 -22.41
C TYR A 12 -20.55 4.99 -21.36
N ALA A 13 -20.76 6.28 -21.62
CA ALA A 13 -20.47 7.32 -20.65
C ALA A 13 -21.27 7.11 -19.35
N LEU A 14 -22.57 6.82 -19.42
CA LEU A 14 -23.42 6.58 -18.25
C LEU A 14 -22.96 5.36 -17.42
N LEU A 15 -22.45 4.32 -18.07
CA LEU A 15 -22.01 3.09 -17.40
C LEU A 15 -20.62 3.24 -16.74
N ILE A 16 -19.77 4.11 -17.28
CA ILE A 16 -18.41 4.33 -16.77
C ILE A 16 -18.36 5.49 -15.76
N LEU A 17 -19.22 6.50 -15.94
CA LEU A 17 -19.17 7.74 -15.16
C LEU A 17 -19.30 7.55 -13.64
N PRO A 18 -20.17 6.67 -13.10
CA PRO A 18 -20.28 6.48 -11.65
C PRO A 18 -18.97 5.99 -11.03
N ASP A 19 -18.32 5.04 -11.71
CA ASP A 19 -17.04 4.48 -11.32
C ASP A 19 -15.95 5.57 -11.41
N ALA A 20 -15.85 6.29 -12.53
CA ALA A 20 -14.89 7.37 -12.69
C ALA A 20 -15.06 8.49 -11.64
N LEU A 21 -16.29 8.87 -11.31
CA LEU A 21 -16.56 9.85 -10.25
C LEU A 21 -16.18 9.33 -8.87
N ALA A 22 -16.43 8.06 -8.58
CA ALA A 22 -16.02 7.43 -7.34
C ALA A 22 -14.49 7.37 -7.22
N GLU A 23 -13.75 7.17 -8.32
CA GLU A 23 -12.28 7.21 -8.32
C GLU A 23 -11.77 8.58 -7.91
N LEU A 24 -12.28 9.61 -8.58
CA LEU A 24 -11.89 10.98 -8.33
C LEU A 24 -12.24 11.40 -6.90
N LEU A 25 -13.36 10.91 -6.37
CA LEU A 25 -13.74 11.15 -4.97
C LEU A 25 -12.80 10.41 -4.02
N GLY A 26 -12.47 9.14 -4.30
CA GLY A 26 -11.51 8.36 -3.52
C GLY A 26 -10.14 9.02 -3.46
N SER A 27 -9.66 9.53 -4.59
CA SER A 27 -8.38 10.27 -4.69
C SER A 27 -8.43 11.56 -3.86
N LEU A 28 -9.53 12.33 -3.97
CA LEU A 28 -9.74 13.51 -3.12
C LEU A 28 -9.69 13.15 -1.63
N LEU A 29 -10.41 12.11 -1.22
CA LEU A 29 -10.42 11.67 0.18
C LEU A 29 -9.03 11.17 0.62
N SER A 30 -8.33 10.39 -0.18
CA SER A 30 -6.97 9.88 0.13
C SER A 30 -5.94 11.00 0.31
N ASN A 31 -6.09 12.10 -0.44
CA ASN A 31 -5.18 13.24 -0.39
C ASN A 31 -5.44 14.17 0.79
N TYR A 32 -6.69 14.32 1.23
CA TYR A 32 -7.09 15.35 2.21
C TYR A 32 -7.64 14.80 3.54
N LEU A 33 -8.05 13.54 3.59
CA LEU A 33 -8.66 12.94 4.78
C LEU A 33 -7.67 11.98 5.45
N TYR A 34 -7.18 12.37 6.62
CA TYR A 34 -6.20 11.57 7.36
C TYR A 34 -6.81 10.25 7.84
N GLY A 35 -6.09 9.14 7.62
CA GLY A 35 -6.57 7.79 7.98
C GLY A 35 -7.47 7.12 6.94
N PHE A 36 -7.70 7.73 5.78
CA PHE A 36 -8.54 7.17 4.72
C PHE A 36 -7.89 5.96 4.04
N GLY A 37 -8.60 4.82 4.04
CA GLY A 37 -8.18 3.61 3.34
C GLY A 37 -8.56 3.65 1.86
N TYR A 38 -7.63 4.08 1.01
CA TYR A 38 -7.84 4.13 -0.45
C TYR A 38 -8.08 2.76 -1.06
N ASP A 39 -7.33 1.76 -0.63
CA ASP A 39 -7.39 0.40 -1.19
C ASP A 39 -8.76 -0.25 -0.92
N TRP A 40 -9.31 -0.07 0.30
CA TRP A 40 -10.68 -0.44 0.63
C TRP A 40 -11.72 0.26 -0.27
N TRP A 41 -11.55 1.57 -0.50
CA TRP A 41 -12.44 2.34 -1.37
C TRP A 41 -12.39 1.83 -2.82
N TRP A 42 -11.19 1.53 -3.33
CA TRP A 42 -10.99 0.96 -4.65
C TRP A 42 -11.72 -0.38 -4.83
N ARG A 43 -11.64 -1.26 -3.83
CA ARG A 43 -12.32 -2.57 -3.87
C ARG A 43 -13.84 -2.43 -3.95
N GLU A 44 -14.45 -1.62 -3.08
CA GLU A 44 -15.90 -1.39 -3.10
C GLU A 44 -16.36 -0.70 -4.39
N ARG A 45 -15.55 0.21 -4.94
CA ARG A 45 -15.83 0.94 -6.18
C ARG A 45 -15.91 0.03 -7.41
N SER A 46 -15.10 -1.03 -7.47
CA SER A 46 -15.09 -1.96 -8.62
C SER A 46 -16.46 -2.57 -8.94
N LEU A 47 -17.40 -2.56 -7.98
CA LEU A 47 -18.79 -3.04 -8.12
C LEU A 47 -19.76 -1.99 -8.69
N TRP A 48 -19.34 -0.73 -8.86
CA TRP A 48 -20.23 0.38 -9.21
C TRP A 48 -20.51 0.47 -10.72
N SER A 49 -19.65 -0.14 -11.54
CA SER A 49 -19.85 -0.24 -13.00
C SER A 49 -19.84 -1.70 -13.45
N PRO A 50 -20.94 -2.22 -13.99
CA PRO A 50 -20.97 -3.60 -14.49
C PRO A 50 -20.00 -3.82 -15.66
N VAL A 51 -19.74 -2.79 -16.47
CA VAL A 51 -18.77 -2.87 -17.59
C VAL A 51 -17.35 -3.00 -17.06
N LEU A 52 -16.97 -2.18 -16.08
CA LEU A 52 -15.62 -2.21 -15.54
C LEU A 52 -15.40 -3.41 -14.62
N HIS A 53 -16.45 -3.90 -13.96
CA HIS A 53 -16.40 -5.19 -13.26
C HIS A 53 -16.04 -6.32 -14.24
N MET A 54 -16.68 -6.38 -15.41
CA MET A 54 -16.33 -7.39 -16.43
C MET A 54 -14.92 -7.25 -16.99
N VAL A 55 -14.42 -6.01 -17.14
CA VAL A 55 -13.08 -5.74 -17.71
C VAL A 55 -11.97 -5.97 -16.69
N ASN A 56 -12.17 -5.54 -15.44
CA ASN A 56 -11.13 -5.54 -14.41
C ASN A 56 -11.15 -6.80 -13.54
N ASN A 57 -12.32 -7.42 -13.35
CA ASN A 57 -12.52 -8.60 -12.50
C ASN A 57 -13.01 -9.79 -13.33
N SER A 58 -12.30 -10.12 -14.42
CA SER A 58 -12.66 -11.20 -15.36
C SER A 58 -12.76 -12.59 -14.70
N SER A 59 -12.24 -12.73 -13.48
CA SER A 59 -12.19 -13.95 -12.68
C SER A 59 -13.20 -14.03 -11.54
N SER A 60 -13.87 -12.92 -11.19
CA SER A 60 -14.90 -12.91 -10.16
C SER A 60 -16.28 -12.93 -10.83
N PRO A 61 -17.01 -14.05 -10.81
CA PRO A 61 -18.36 -14.09 -11.36
C PRO A 61 -19.27 -13.16 -10.54
N PHE A 62 -20.20 -12.49 -11.23
CA PHE A 62 -21.19 -11.63 -10.56
C PHE A 62 -21.97 -12.39 -9.50
N GLY A 63 -22.04 -11.83 -8.30
CA GLY A 63 -22.84 -12.36 -7.22
C GLY A 63 -24.34 -12.20 -7.50
N TRP A 64 -25.18 -13.06 -6.91
CA TRP A 64 -26.64 -12.98 -7.09
C TRP A 64 -27.23 -11.65 -6.58
N ARG A 65 -26.62 -11.09 -5.52
CA ARG A 65 -26.98 -9.78 -4.96
C ARG A 65 -26.72 -8.67 -5.98
N GLU A 66 -25.55 -8.67 -6.61
CA GLU A 66 -25.15 -7.68 -7.62
C GLU A 66 -26.09 -7.73 -8.83
N LEU A 67 -26.34 -8.93 -9.37
CA LEU A 67 -27.26 -9.13 -10.50
C LEU A 67 -28.67 -8.61 -10.17
N THR A 68 -29.15 -8.86 -8.96
CA THR A 68 -30.47 -8.37 -8.52
C THR A 68 -30.51 -6.84 -8.47
N VAL A 69 -29.44 -6.20 -7.96
CA VAL A 69 -29.34 -4.73 -7.93
C VAL A 69 -29.28 -4.14 -9.33
N TYR A 70 -28.47 -4.70 -10.23
CA TYR A 70 -28.39 -4.23 -11.62
C TYR A 70 -29.70 -4.41 -12.37
N LEU A 71 -30.41 -5.53 -12.16
CA LEU A 71 -31.73 -5.74 -12.73
C LEU A 71 -32.74 -4.71 -12.22
N ALA A 72 -32.74 -4.44 -10.91
CA ALA A 72 -33.61 -3.43 -10.31
C ALA A 72 -33.32 -2.02 -10.86
N LEU A 73 -32.05 -1.66 -11.03
CA LEU A 73 -31.63 -0.39 -11.63
C LEU A 73 -32.07 -0.29 -13.10
N ALA A 74 -31.92 -1.37 -13.88
CA ALA A 74 -32.37 -1.41 -15.27
C ALA A 74 -33.89 -1.21 -15.38
N VAL A 75 -34.68 -1.92 -14.56
CA VAL A 75 -36.13 -1.76 -14.51
C VAL A 75 -36.52 -0.33 -14.10
N CYS A 76 -35.85 0.23 -13.09
CA CYS A 76 -36.07 1.61 -12.66
C CYS A 76 -35.79 2.61 -13.80
N CYS A 77 -34.67 2.46 -14.51
CA CYS A 77 -34.33 3.27 -15.67
C CYS A 77 -35.38 3.15 -16.79
N ILE A 78 -35.92 1.96 -17.05
CA ILE A 78 -37.00 1.76 -18.04
C ILE A 78 -38.28 2.47 -17.60
N ILE A 79 -38.66 2.37 -16.33
CA ILE A 79 -39.85 3.06 -15.79
C ILE A 79 -39.68 4.58 -15.89
N LEU A 80 -38.52 5.10 -15.49
CA LEU A 80 -38.20 6.54 -15.58
C LEU A 80 -38.18 7.01 -17.02
N ALA A 81 -37.57 6.25 -17.93
CA ALA A 81 -37.56 6.54 -19.36
C ALA A 81 -38.99 6.57 -19.92
N GLY A 82 -39.85 5.61 -19.55
CA GLY A 82 -41.26 5.59 -19.93
C GLY A 82 -42.06 6.77 -19.37
N ALA A 83 -41.85 7.13 -18.11
CA ALA A 83 -42.50 8.28 -17.47
C ALA A 83 -42.08 9.61 -18.11
N LEU A 84 -40.77 9.78 -18.38
CA LEU A 84 -40.24 10.93 -19.10
C LEU A 84 -40.74 10.97 -20.55
N TYR A 85 -40.80 9.82 -21.23
CA TYR A 85 -41.33 9.74 -22.60
C TYR A 85 -42.78 10.21 -22.66
N ARG A 86 -43.64 9.78 -21.72
CA ARG A 86 -45.05 10.20 -21.65
C ARG A 86 -45.22 11.70 -21.35
N LYS A 87 -44.32 12.28 -20.55
CA LYS A 87 -44.36 13.71 -20.19
C LYS A 87 -43.59 14.59 -21.17
N ARG A 88 -43.08 14.05 -22.28
CA ARG A 88 -42.25 14.79 -23.24
C ARG A 88 -43.11 15.79 -24.03
N PRO A 89 -42.91 17.11 -23.87
CA PRO A 89 -43.60 18.09 -24.70
C PRO A 89 -43.11 17.99 -26.16
N VAL A 90 -44.03 17.75 -27.09
CA VAL A 90 -43.76 17.55 -28.52
C VAL A 90 -43.13 18.79 -29.15
N GLU A 91 -43.40 19.98 -28.61
CA GLU A 91 -42.95 21.29 -29.11
C GLU A 91 -41.44 21.56 -28.91
N ARG A 92 -40.73 20.77 -28.11
CA ARG A 92 -39.29 20.97 -27.81
C ARG A 92 -38.38 19.97 -28.51
N ALA A 93 -38.77 19.48 -29.69
CA ALA A 93 -38.07 18.46 -30.45
C ALA A 93 -36.62 18.83 -30.87
N GLY A 94 -36.26 20.12 -30.88
CA GLY A 94 -34.92 20.61 -31.27
C GLY A 94 -33.91 20.81 -30.13
N GLN A 95 -34.31 20.69 -28.86
CA GLN A 95 -33.42 20.97 -27.72
C GLN A 95 -32.64 19.72 -27.28
N ALA A 96 -31.35 19.88 -26.96
CA ALA A 96 -30.50 18.78 -26.49
C ALA A 96 -31.01 18.16 -25.17
N ILE A 97 -31.59 18.98 -24.28
CA ILE A 97 -32.28 18.54 -23.06
C ILE A 97 -33.70 19.13 -23.05
N VAL A 98 -34.68 18.25 -23.26
CA VAL A 98 -36.10 18.61 -23.43
C VAL A 98 -36.72 19.16 -22.15
N PHE A 99 -36.30 18.64 -20.99
CA PHE A 99 -36.84 19.01 -19.68
C PHE A 99 -36.04 20.15 -19.04
N ALA A 100 -36.71 21.26 -18.73
CA ALA A 100 -36.08 22.41 -18.08
C ALA A 100 -35.51 22.05 -16.68
N ALA A 101 -36.18 21.15 -15.96
CA ALA A 101 -35.75 20.65 -14.65
C ALA A 101 -34.44 19.84 -14.68
N LEU A 102 -34.07 19.25 -15.83
CA LEU A 102 -32.81 18.51 -15.97
C LEU A 102 -31.63 19.42 -16.32
N ARG A 103 -31.87 20.69 -16.68
CA ARG A 103 -30.80 21.61 -17.06
C ARG A 103 -29.90 22.00 -15.86
N PRO A 104 -30.41 22.28 -14.64
CA PRO A 104 -29.54 22.50 -13.48
C PRO A 104 -28.68 21.30 -13.06
N PRO A 105 -29.20 20.08 -12.87
CA PRO A 105 -28.35 18.94 -12.48
C PRO A 105 -27.36 18.59 -13.58
N PHE A 106 -27.73 18.70 -14.86
CA PHE A 106 -26.79 18.51 -15.97
C PHE A 106 -25.58 19.46 -15.89
N ARG A 107 -25.82 20.76 -15.63
CA ARG A 107 -24.73 21.73 -15.44
C ARG A 107 -23.83 21.35 -14.28
N ALA A 108 -24.44 21.02 -13.14
CA ALA A 108 -23.70 20.65 -11.94
C ALA A 108 -22.84 19.39 -12.17
N SER A 109 -23.37 18.36 -12.83
CA SER A 109 -22.64 17.14 -13.12
C SER A 109 -21.44 17.37 -14.05
N VAL A 110 -21.64 18.06 -15.19
CA VAL A 110 -20.53 18.36 -16.12
C VAL A 110 -19.44 19.18 -15.43
N MET A 111 -19.85 20.19 -14.67
CA MET A 111 -18.93 21.03 -13.92
C MET A 111 -18.16 20.25 -12.84
N LEU A 112 -18.85 19.40 -12.06
CA LEU A 112 -18.22 18.52 -11.07
C LEU A 112 -17.21 17.58 -11.73
N CYS A 113 -17.58 16.92 -12.83
CA CYS A 113 -16.69 16.00 -13.53
C CYS A 113 -15.43 16.72 -14.03
N SER A 114 -15.59 17.85 -14.72
CA SER A 114 -14.44 18.62 -15.23
C SER A 114 -13.58 19.21 -14.12
N MET A 115 -14.19 19.70 -13.04
CA MET A 115 -13.50 20.20 -11.84
C MET A 115 -12.64 19.09 -11.23
N MET A 116 -13.24 17.92 -10.95
CA MET A 116 -12.54 16.82 -10.32
C MET A 116 -11.43 16.24 -11.21
N LEU A 117 -11.68 16.04 -12.50
CA LEU A 117 -10.68 15.53 -13.45
C LEU A 117 -9.46 16.46 -13.59
N ALA A 118 -9.69 17.77 -13.73
CA ALA A 118 -8.59 18.72 -13.87
C ALA A 118 -7.82 18.89 -12.54
N GLY A 119 -8.53 18.90 -11.42
CA GLY A 119 -7.93 18.97 -10.08
C GLY A 119 -7.04 17.76 -9.78
N SER A 120 -7.53 16.55 -10.02
CA SER A 120 -6.75 15.32 -9.82
C SER A 120 -5.53 15.27 -10.75
N TYR A 121 -5.73 15.51 -12.05
CA TYR A 121 -4.64 15.48 -13.04
C TYR A 121 -3.51 16.47 -12.69
N MET A 122 -3.87 17.70 -12.31
CA MET A 122 -2.87 18.70 -11.94
C MET A 122 -2.22 18.36 -10.58
N GLY A 123 -2.98 17.86 -9.61
CA GLY A 123 -2.44 17.40 -8.33
C GLY A 123 -1.40 16.30 -8.49
N ASP A 124 -1.64 15.34 -9.38
CA ASP A 124 -0.71 14.22 -9.62
C ASP A 124 0.60 14.66 -10.28
N GLN A 125 0.57 15.68 -11.15
CA GLN A 125 1.78 16.18 -11.82
C GLN A 125 2.77 16.88 -10.89
N ARG A 126 2.29 17.42 -9.76
CA ARG A 126 3.15 18.06 -8.75
C ARG A 126 2.71 17.62 -7.36
N GLN A 127 3.22 16.47 -6.93
CA GLN A 127 3.09 16.00 -5.54
C GLN A 127 3.50 17.13 -4.57
N GLY A 128 2.63 17.48 -3.63
CA GLY A 128 2.82 18.55 -2.64
C GLY A 128 2.39 19.97 -3.07
N GLY A 129 1.98 20.17 -4.32
CA GLY A 129 1.51 21.47 -4.82
C GLY A 129 0.04 21.74 -4.54
N ALA A 130 -0.36 21.99 -3.29
CA ALA A 130 -1.76 22.28 -2.93
C ALA A 130 -2.36 23.42 -3.80
N GLY A 131 -1.57 24.47 -4.07
CA GLY A 131 -1.98 25.57 -4.95
C GLY A 131 -2.21 25.16 -6.41
N TRP A 132 -1.47 24.19 -6.92
CA TRP A 132 -1.60 23.68 -8.29
C TRP A 132 -2.85 22.81 -8.46
N THR A 133 -3.16 22.00 -7.45
CA THR A 133 -4.40 21.21 -7.36
C THR A 133 -5.62 22.13 -7.31
N ILE A 134 -5.58 23.17 -6.46
CA ILE A 134 -6.65 24.18 -6.36
C ILE A 134 -6.83 24.93 -7.68
N ALA A 135 -5.73 25.30 -8.37
CA ALA A 135 -5.80 25.89 -9.69
C ALA A 135 -6.46 24.95 -10.70
N GLY A 136 -6.13 23.65 -10.66
CA GLY A 136 -6.76 22.63 -11.48
C GLY A 136 -8.27 22.52 -11.25
N PHE A 137 -8.72 22.49 -9.99
CA PHE A 137 -10.14 22.54 -9.68
C PHE A 137 -10.81 23.81 -10.26
N GLY A 138 -10.18 24.98 -10.13
CA GLY A 138 -10.70 26.24 -10.68
C GLY A 138 -10.81 26.24 -12.20
N ILE A 139 -9.77 25.80 -12.90
CA ILE A 139 -9.73 25.70 -14.37
C ILE A 139 -10.77 24.69 -14.85
N GLY A 140 -10.82 23.50 -14.23
CA GLY A 140 -11.78 22.46 -14.57
C GLY A 140 -13.22 22.90 -14.36
N ALA A 141 -13.51 23.60 -13.26
CA ALA A 141 -14.83 24.16 -12.99
C ALA A 141 -15.23 25.20 -14.06
N ALA A 142 -14.31 26.08 -14.46
CA ALA A 142 -14.57 27.09 -15.50
C ALA A 142 -14.86 26.44 -16.86
N LEU A 143 -14.01 25.50 -17.29
CA LEU A 143 -14.19 24.75 -18.53
C LEU A 143 -15.49 23.94 -18.53
N GLY A 144 -15.78 23.23 -17.44
CA GLY A 144 -17.02 22.46 -17.30
C GLY A 144 -18.27 23.33 -17.34
N CYS A 145 -18.23 24.51 -16.70
CA CYS A 145 -19.35 25.46 -16.74
C CYS A 145 -19.58 26.01 -18.16
N ILE A 146 -18.51 26.39 -18.86
CA ILE A 146 -18.57 26.87 -20.26
C ILE A 146 -19.09 25.75 -21.16
N ALA A 147 -18.55 24.54 -21.07
CA ALA A 147 -18.97 23.40 -21.87
C ALA A 147 -20.45 23.04 -21.65
N ALA A 148 -20.91 23.05 -20.39
CA ALA A 148 -22.31 22.79 -20.05
C ALA A 148 -23.25 23.84 -20.66
N GLU A 149 -22.90 25.13 -20.61
CA GLU A 149 -23.71 26.19 -21.19
C GLU A 149 -23.67 26.18 -22.72
N MET A 150 -22.52 25.88 -23.35
CA MET A 150 -22.41 25.71 -24.80
C MET A 150 -23.31 24.57 -25.28
N LEU A 151 -23.34 23.43 -24.58
CA LEU A 151 -24.18 22.29 -24.96
C LEU A 151 -25.68 22.59 -24.79
N LEU A 152 -26.04 23.36 -23.76
CA LEU A 152 -27.43 23.74 -23.48
C LEU A 152 -27.96 24.82 -24.42
N GLN A 153 -27.12 25.78 -24.81
CA GLN A 153 -27.50 26.92 -25.66
C GLN A 153 -27.20 26.68 -27.15
N ARG A 154 -26.44 25.62 -27.49
CA ARG A 154 -25.93 25.33 -28.84
C ARG A 154 -25.25 26.54 -29.50
N SER A 155 -24.61 27.38 -28.69
CA SER A 155 -23.96 28.60 -29.14
C SER A 155 -22.68 28.83 -28.35
N PHE A 156 -21.67 29.39 -29.02
CA PHE A 156 -20.42 29.81 -28.40
C PHE A 156 -20.54 31.19 -27.70
N GLN A 157 -21.64 31.93 -27.91
CA GLN A 157 -21.88 33.24 -27.30
C GLN A 157 -22.53 33.12 -25.91
N VAL A 158 -21.86 32.44 -24.99
CA VAL A 158 -22.33 32.19 -23.61
C VAL A 158 -21.78 33.19 -22.59
N PHE A 159 -20.82 34.04 -22.99
CA PHE A 159 -20.13 34.97 -22.11
C PHE A 159 -21.02 36.16 -21.73
N GLY A 160 -21.42 36.24 -20.46
CA GLY A 160 -22.19 37.36 -19.93
C GLY A 160 -22.27 37.33 -18.40
N ARG A 161 -22.76 38.43 -17.78
CA ARG A 161 -22.83 38.58 -16.31
C ARG A 161 -23.66 37.47 -15.63
N LYS A 162 -24.67 36.95 -16.33
CA LYS A 162 -25.51 35.81 -15.87
C LYS A 162 -24.73 34.50 -15.81
N LEU A 163 -23.73 34.29 -16.67
CA LEU A 163 -22.86 33.11 -16.62
C LEU A 163 -21.98 33.17 -15.37
N LEU A 164 -21.36 34.32 -15.09
CA LEU A 164 -20.51 34.50 -13.91
C LEU A 164 -21.27 34.28 -12.60
N LEU A 165 -22.49 34.81 -12.48
CA LEU A 165 -23.36 34.58 -11.32
C LEU A 165 -23.70 33.09 -11.13
N ARG A 166 -24.00 32.38 -12.23
CA ARG A 166 -24.27 30.93 -12.19
C ARG A 166 -23.03 30.14 -11.82
N PHE A 167 -21.90 30.43 -12.46
CA PHE A 167 -20.61 29.81 -12.16
C PHE A 167 -20.27 29.95 -10.68
N ALA A 168 -20.33 31.17 -10.13
CA ALA A 168 -20.08 31.42 -8.71
C ALA A 168 -21.03 30.60 -7.82
N GLY A 169 -22.32 30.53 -8.15
CA GLY A 169 -23.29 29.73 -7.41
C GLY A 169 -23.00 28.22 -7.43
N TYR A 170 -22.75 27.64 -8.61
CA TYR A 170 -22.43 26.21 -8.73
C TYR A 170 -21.08 25.87 -8.09
N THR A 171 -20.05 26.71 -8.25
CA THR A 171 -18.76 26.54 -7.58
C THR A 171 -18.93 26.53 -6.07
N ALA A 172 -19.73 27.45 -5.51
CA ALA A 172 -19.98 27.50 -4.07
C ALA A 172 -20.68 26.24 -3.57
N VAL A 173 -21.70 25.75 -4.28
CA VAL A 173 -22.44 24.54 -3.90
C VAL A 173 -21.57 23.29 -4.02
N ILE A 174 -20.91 23.08 -5.16
CA ILE A 174 -20.07 21.91 -5.42
C ILE A 174 -18.84 21.93 -4.51
N GLY A 175 -18.16 23.07 -4.41
CA GLY A 175 -17.02 23.25 -3.53
C GLY A 175 -17.39 23.04 -2.07
N GLY A 176 -18.55 23.53 -1.63
CA GLY A 176 -19.06 23.30 -0.27
C GLY A 176 -19.34 21.83 0.01
N LEU A 177 -19.93 21.09 -0.94
CA LEU A 177 -20.16 19.64 -0.83
C LEU A 177 -18.85 18.86 -0.74
N LEU A 178 -17.89 19.15 -1.63
CA LEU A 178 -16.58 18.50 -1.62
C LEU A 178 -15.80 18.83 -0.33
N TYR A 179 -15.85 20.09 0.10
CA TYR A 179 -15.23 20.51 1.36
C TYR A 179 -15.84 19.79 2.56
N PHE A 180 -17.17 19.66 2.62
CA PHE A 180 -17.83 18.93 3.70
C PHE A 180 -17.34 17.47 3.82
N CYS A 181 -17.06 16.80 2.70
CA CYS A 181 -16.54 15.44 2.68
C CYS A 181 -15.15 15.30 3.32
N VAL A 182 -14.30 16.33 3.23
CA VAL A 182 -12.93 16.32 3.79
C VAL A 182 -12.81 17.15 5.08
N SER A 183 -13.88 17.85 5.46
CA SER A 183 -13.88 18.75 6.59
C SER A 183 -13.88 17.97 7.92
N PRO A 184 -13.20 18.49 8.96
CA PRO A 184 -13.29 17.94 10.32
C PRO A 184 -14.72 17.84 10.86
N LEU A 185 -15.66 18.60 10.29
CA LEU A 185 -17.08 18.61 10.66
C LEU A 185 -17.76 17.24 10.49
N ASN A 186 -17.27 16.39 9.60
CA ASN A 186 -17.80 15.04 9.42
C ASN A 186 -17.41 14.07 10.57
N GLY A 187 -16.45 14.49 11.41
CA GLY A 187 -15.91 13.70 12.51
C GLY A 187 -15.32 12.36 12.09
N TYR A 188 -14.82 12.23 10.85
CA TYR A 188 -14.23 10.99 10.34
C TYR A 188 -12.86 10.74 10.98
N GLU A 189 -11.97 11.72 10.95
CA GLU A 189 -10.57 11.60 11.40
C GLU A 189 -10.50 11.29 12.90
N ASN A 190 -11.35 11.92 13.71
CA ASN A 190 -11.30 11.82 15.17
C ASN A 190 -12.15 10.65 15.72
N ARG A 191 -12.67 9.77 14.85
CA ARG A 191 -13.61 8.71 15.27
C ARG A 191 -12.87 7.49 15.78
N ILE A 192 -12.71 7.39 17.09
CA ILE A 192 -12.18 6.21 17.78
C ILE A 192 -13.32 5.58 18.59
N PRO A 193 -13.71 4.31 18.32
CA PRO A 193 -14.79 3.66 19.06
C PRO A 193 -14.50 3.45 20.56
N ASP A 194 -15.50 3.64 21.42
CA ASP A 194 -15.41 3.33 22.86
C ASP A 194 -15.25 1.82 23.13
N MET A 195 -14.61 1.45 24.25
CA MET A 195 -14.19 0.06 24.53
C MET A 195 -15.42 -0.84 24.54
N ASN A 196 -16.48 -0.34 25.16
CA ASN A 196 -17.74 -1.05 25.33
C ASN A 196 -18.47 -1.32 24.00
N ARG A 197 -18.11 -0.62 22.91
CA ARG A 197 -18.72 -0.78 21.58
C ARG A 197 -17.92 -1.71 20.66
N ILE A 198 -16.66 -1.99 21.01
CA ILE A 198 -15.79 -2.86 20.24
C ILE A 198 -16.10 -4.31 20.62
N GLU A 199 -16.26 -5.15 19.60
CA GLU A 199 -16.33 -6.61 19.74
C GLU A 199 -14.93 -7.20 19.59
N ALA A 200 -14.18 -6.79 18.57
CA ALA A 200 -12.83 -7.23 18.31
C ALA A 200 -12.07 -6.24 17.40
N VAL A 201 -10.74 -6.32 17.36
CA VAL A 201 -9.88 -5.40 16.60
C VAL A 201 -8.83 -6.13 15.76
N TYR A 202 -8.43 -5.50 14.66
CA TYR A 202 -7.28 -5.85 13.84
C TYR A 202 -6.35 -4.64 13.73
N ALA A 203 -5.04 -4.89 13.76
CA ALA A 203 -4.00 -3.97 13.36
C ALA A 203 -2.91 -4.73 12.61
N GLY A 204 -2.47 -4.24 11.45
CA GLY A 204 -1.41 -4.88 10.66
C GLY A 204 -1.46 -4.54 9.17
N SER A 205 -0.62 -5.18 8.38
CA SER A 205 -0.40 -4.84 6.96
C SER A 205 -1.41 -5.49 6.00
N TYR A 206 -1.90 -6.68 6.33
CA TYR A 206 -2.61 -7.61 5.43
C TYR A 206 -4.15 -7.62 5.56
N TYR A 207 -4.77 -6.57 6.13
CA TYR A 207 -6.22 -6.59 6.44
C TYR A 207 -7.08 -6.96 5.23
N GLU A 208 -6.69 -6.51 4.04
CA GLU A 208 -7.46 -6.70 2.81
C GLU A 208 -7.43 -8.13 2.31
N ASP A 209 -6.33 -8.83 2.56
CA ASP A 209 -6.16 -10.20 2.13
C ASP A 209 -7.11 -11.14 2.91
N TYR A 210 -7.36 -10.84 4.19
CA TYR A 210 -8.34 -11.53 5.04
C TYR A 210 -9.81 -11.32 4.67
N LEU A 211 -10.11 -10.34 3.82
CA LEU A 211 -11.49 -10.04 3.39
C LEU A 211 -11.86 -10.70 2.08
N THR A 212 -10.91 -11.37 1.45
CA THR A 212 -11.11 -11.99 0.15
C THR A 212 -11.68 -13.40 0.37
N ASP A 213 -12.83 -13.70 -0.26
CA ASP A 213 -13.50 -15.02 -0.23
C ASP A 213 -12.69 -16.13 -0.96
N GLY A 214 -11.41 -16.32 -0.62
CA GLY A 214 -10.53 -17.33 -1.24
C GLY A 214 -10.24 -17.10 -2.73
N ARG A 215 -10.68 -15.96 -3.30
CA ARG A 215 -10.55 -15.61 -4.73
C ARG A 215 -9.78 -14.31 -4.91
N SER A 216 -8.56 -14.27 -4.39
CA SER A 216 -7.58 -13.28 -4.81
C SER A 216 -7.48 -13.20 -6.34
N ASN A 217 -7.04 -12.05 -6.85
CA ASN A 217 -6.66 -11.87 -8.26
C ASN A 217 -5.56 -12.85 -8.73
N TYR A 218 -4.95 -13.63 -7.81
CA TYR A 218 -4.01 -14.69 -8.15
C TYR A 218 -4.68 -16.02 -8.57
N HIS A 219 -5.87 -16.38 -8.07
CA HIS A 219 -6.58 -17.61 -8.46
C HIS A 219 -7.22 -17.53 -9.85
N ALA A 220 -7.54 -16.30 -10.24
CA ALA A 220 -8.13 -15.88 -11.50
C ALA A 220 -7.47 -16.44 -12.76
N ALA A 221 -6.14 -16.38 -12.81
CA ALA A 221 -5.38 -16.62 -14.04
C ALA A 221 -5.12 -18.11 -14.30
N SER A 222 -5.26 -18.98 -13.29
CA SER A 222 -4.77 -20.36 -13.36
C SER A 222 -5.86 -21.44 -13.26
N GLY A 223 -7.10 -21.09 -12.89
CA GLY A 223 -8.17 -22.09 -12.72
C GLY A 223 -7.87 -23.14 -11.64
N THR A 224 -6.97 -22.82 -10.70
CA THR A 224 -6.57 -23.74 -9.63
C THR A 224 -7.19 -23.32 -8.30
N GLU A 225 -7.88 -24.27 -7.66
CA GLU A 225 -8.31 -24.22 -6.27
C GLU A 225 -7.06 -24.35 -5.38
N MET A 226 -6.43 -23.21 -5.08
CA MET A 226 -5.45 -23.11 -4.00
C MET A 226 -6.11 -22.26 -2.92
N GLY A 227 -6.09 -22.72 -1.67
CA GLY A 227 -6.59 -21.90 -0.57
C GLY A 227 -5.67 -20.71 -0.34
N SER A 228 -6.25 -19.55 -0.04
CA SER A 228 -5.47 -18.40 0.43
C SER A 228 -5.01 -18.68 1.86
N PRO A 229 -3.79 -18.29 2.30
CA PRO A 229 -3.40 -18.43 3.73
C PRO A 229 -4.30 -17.59 4.67
N PHE A 230 -5.06 -16.67 4.09
CA PHE A 230 -5.99 -15.80 4.80
C PHE A 230 -7.41 -16.37 4.82
N GLU A 231 -7.67 -17.45 4.10
CA GLU A 231 -8.99 -18.10 4.03
C GLU A 231 -9.36 -18.75 5.36
N ASP A 232 -10.60 -18.57 5.80
CA ASP A 232 -11.14 -19.04 7.09
C ASP A 232 -10.38 -18.58 8.35
N VAL A 233 -9.39 -17.69 8.21
CA VAL A 233 -8.69 -17.08 9.35
C VAL A 233 -9.40 -15.78 9.73
N SER A 234 -9.91 -15.72 10.95
CA SER A 234 -10.48 -14.47 11.47
C SER A 234 -9.36 -13.46 11.72
N PRO A 235 -9.38 -12.26 11.10
CA PRO A 235 -8.36 -11.25 11.35
C PRO A 235 -8.58 -10.51 12.68
N PHE A 236 -9.60 -10.86 13.47
CA PHE A 236 -9.97 -10.06 14.63
C PHE A 236 -9.57 -10.74 15.93
N SER A 237 -9.04 -9.94 16.86
CA SER A 237 -8.77 -10.34 18.24
C SER A 237 -9.71 -9.63 19.20
N ASP A 238 -10.29 -10.38 20.13
CA ASP A 238 -11.18 -9.90 21.19
C ASP A 238 -10.46 -9.64 22.53
N ASP A 239 -9.12 -9.78 22.57
CA ASP A 239 -8.31 -9.50 23.76
C ASP A 239 -8.44 -8.03 24.20
N PRO A 240 -8.98 -7.75 25.41
CA PRO A 240 -9.15 -6.40 25.90
C PRO A 240 -7.86 -5.58 25.99
N VAL A 241 -6.72 -6.23 26.31
CA VAL A 241 -5.42 -5.55 26.42
C VAL A 241 -4.94 -5.11 25.04
N TYR A 242 -5.06 -6.00 24.05
CA TYR A 242 -4.72 -5.69 22.66
C TYR A 242 -5.64 -4.61 22.07
N ILE A 243 -6.95 -4.67 22.36
CA ILE A 243 -7.91 -3.63 21.94
C ILE A 243 -7.50 -2.27 22.49
N GLU A 244 -7.10 -2.19 23.76
CA GLU A 244 -6.64 -0.94 24.36
C GLU A 244 -5.34 -0.44 23.74
N ALA A 245 -4.37 -1.34 23.48
CA ALA A 245 -3.10 -0.99 22.82
C ALA A 245 -3.33 -0.40 21.41
N VAL A 246 -4.14 -1.06 20.58
CA VAL A 246 -4.46 -0.59 19.22
C VAL A 246 -5.20 0.74 19.26
N ARG A 247 -6.09 0.93 20.23
CA ARG A 247 -6.76 2.21 20.43
C ARG A 247 -5.83 3.34 20.84
N ARG A 248 -4.86 3.05 21.69
CA ARG A 248 -3.87 4.03 22.15
C ARG A 248 -2.99 4.46 20.98
N LEU A 249 -2.55 3.51 20.14
CA LEU A 249 -1.87 3.80 18.88
C LEU A 249 -2.75 4.67 17.97
N HIS A 250 -4.02 4.29 17.76
CA HIS A 250 -4.95 5.07 16.94
C HIS A 250 -5.15 6.51 17.49
N ALA A 251 -5.25 6.67 18.80
CA ALA A 251 -5.36 7.99 19.44
C ALA A 251 -4.09 8.82 19.26
N ALA A 252 -2.91 8.22 19.42
CA ALA A 252 -1.64 8.88 19.17
C ALA A 252 -1.54 9.36 17.71
N LEU A 253 -1.97 8.54 16.75
CA LEU A 253 -1.97 8.90 15.32
C LEU A 253 -2.89 10.08 15.01
N VAL A 254 -4.12 10.05 15.53
CA VAL A 254 -5.09 11.14 15.34
C VAL A 254 -4.60 12.47 15.96
N ASN A 255 -3.92 12.40 17.10
CA ASN A 255 -3.43 13.57 17.82
C ASN A 255 -2.17 14.16 17.19
N THR A 256 -1.19 13.32 16.88
CA THR A 256 0.12 13.76 16.36
C THR A 256 0.03 14.09 14.87
N ARG A 257 -0.77 13.35 14.10
CA ARG A 257 -0.90 13.46 12.64
C ARG A 257 0.47 13.54 11.96
N PRO A 258 1.30 12.48 12.05
CA PRO A 258 2.57 12.45 11.35
C PRO A 258 2.36 12.84 9.88
N ASP A 259 3.04 13.90 9.46
CA ASP A 259 2.96 14.37 8.08
C ASP A 259 3.32 13.21 7.16
N ARG A 260 2.43 12.93 6.20
CA ARG A 260 2.78 12.13 5.04
C ARG A 260 3.75 13.02 4.26
N GLU A 261 5.05 12.95 4.55
CA GLU A 261 6.07 13.78 3.89
C GLU A 261 5.75 13.82 2.39
N GLN A 262 5.38 15.00 1.90
CA GLN A 262 4.73 15.23 0.61
C GLN A 262 5.64 15.02 -0.60
N ASN A 263 6.82 14.48 -0.37
CA ASN A 263 7.79 14.12 -1.39
C ASN A 263 7.97 12.62 -1.27
N GLY A 264 7.73 11.85 -2.34
CA GLY A 264 8.13 10.44 -2.41
C GLY A 264 9.62 10.17 -2.14
N THR A 265 10.42 11.19 -1.81
CA THR A 265 11.58 11.04 -0.94
C THR A 265 11.11 10.83 0.50
N TYR A 266 10.80 9.58 0.84
CA TYR A 266 11.01 9.10 2.21
C TYR A 266 12.35 9.67 2.66
N SER A 267 12.38 10.49 3.72
CA SER A 267 13.64 10.84 4.36
C SER A 267 14.41 9.53 4.53
N ALA A 268 15.57 9.44 3.87
CA ALA A 268 16.40 8.25 3.77
C ALA A 268 16.89 7.87 5.18
N GLY A 269 16.02 7.36 6.04
CA GLY A 269 16.29 7.31 7.47
C GLY A 269 15.23 6.53 8.23
N ASP A 270 13.96 6.88 8.03
CA ASP A 270 12.93 6.49 8.98
C ASP A 270 12.12 5.28 8.51
N ARG A 271 12.00 4.28 9.39
CA ARG A 271 11.19 3.08 9.15
C ARG A 271 9.73 3.43 9.33
N ASN A 272 8.93 3.20 8.30
CA ASN A 272 7.49 3.49 8.30
C ASN A 272 6.69 2.20 8.09
N PHE A 273 5.55 2.11 8.76
CA PHE A 273 4.63 0.98 8.66
C PHE A 273 3.34 1.42 7.96
N ASN A 274 2.87 0.64 6.99
CA ASN A 274 1.57 0.84 6.36
C ASN A 274 0.55 -0.10 7.03
N TYR A 275 -0.01 0.36 8.15
CA TYR A 275 -0.93 -0.45 8.94
C TYR A 275 -2.37 0.01 8.77
N LYS A 276 -3.24 -1.00 8.75
CA LYS A 276 -4.69 -0.84 8.74
C LYS A 276 -5.18 -1.15 10.14
N ILE A 277 -6.06 -0.29 10.65
CA ILE A 277 -6.73 -0.50 11.92
C ILE A 277 -8.20 -0.75 11.62
N ALA A 278 -8.71 -1.93 11.97
CA ALA A 278 -10.10 -2.28 11.77
C ALA A 278 -10.77 -2.68 13.09
N TYR A 279 -11.90 -2.05 13.40
CA TYR A 279 -12.72 -2.36 14.57
C TYR A 279 -14.00 -3.04 14.13
N LYS A 280 -14.22 -4.28 14.59
CA LYS A 280 -15.52 -4.93 14.53
C LYS A 280 -16.35 -4.43 15.71
N LEU A 281 -17.48 -3.78 15.42
CA LEU A 281 -18.35 -3.20 16.45
C LEU A 281 -19.50 -4.16 16.76
N LYS A 282 -19.98 -4.12 18.01
CA LYS A 282 -21.10 -4.96 18.49
C LYS A 282 -22.42 -4.79 17.73
N ASN A 283 -22.56 -3.71 16.95
CA ASN A 283 -23.73 -3.48 16.09
C ASN A 283 -23.58 -4.11 14.69
N GLY A 284 -22.52 -4.90 14.46
CA GLY A 284 -22.22 -5.56 13.18
C GLY A 284 -21.54 -4.66 12.15
N ARG A 285 -21.23 -3.40 12.47
CA ARG A 285 -20.48 -2.50 11.56
C ARG A 285 -18.97 -2.66 11.79
N THR A 286 -18.21 -2.42 10.73
CA THR A 286 -16.75 -2.38 10.80
C THR A 286 -16.26 -0.96 10.51
N LEU A 287 -15.34 -0.45 11.33
CA LEU A 287 -14.66 0.81 11.09
C LEU A 287 -13.22 0.52 10.69
N VAL A 288 -12.79 0.98 9.51
CA VAL A 288 -11.45 0.73 8.97
C VAL A 288 -10.70 2.05 8.78
N ARG A 289 -9.41 2.09 9.11
CA ARG A 289 -8.48 3.20 8.90
C ARG A 289 -7.17 2.69 8.32
N SER A 290 -6.49 3.50 7.53
CA SER A 290 -5.18 3.20 6.97
C SER A 290 -4.18 4.31 7.31
N TYR A 291 -3.04 3.94 7.89
CA TYR A 291 -2.04 4.89 8.35
C TYR A 291 -0.64 4.51 7.86
N TRP A 292 0.12 5.54 7.51
CA TRP A 292 1.58 5.48 7.43
C TRP A 292 2.13 5.93 8.78
N ILE A 293 2.71 5.00 9.52
CA ILE A 293 3.14 5.21 10.91
C ILE A 293 4.67 5.23 10.95
N PRO A 294 5.31 6.35 11.29
CA PRO A 294 6.75 6.36 11.52
C PRO A 294 7.08 5.62 12.82
N LEU A 295 8.18 4.86 12.82
CA LEU A 295 8.71 4.25 14.04
C LEU A 295 9.04 5.32 15.08
N LYS A 296 9.70 6.39 14.64
CA LYS A 296 10.16 7.49 15.48
C LYS A 296 8.99 8.28 16.05
N GLY A 297 8.91 8.37 17.37
CA GLY A 297 7.85 9.07 18.11
C GLY A 297 6.62 8.23 18.39
N PHE A 298 6.59 6.96 17.96
CA PHE A 298 5.51 6.00 18.21
C PHE A 298 6.03 4.67 18.77
N GLU A 299 7.31 4.58 19.14
CA GLU A 299 7.94 3.36 19.64
C GLU A 299 7.14 2.68 20.78
N PRO A 300 6.64 3.40 21.82
CA PRO A 300 5.91 2.72 22.89
C PRO A 300 4.53 2.24 22.44
N GLU A 301 3.80 3.00 21.63
CA GLU A 301 2.51 2.57 21.07
C GLU A 301 2.66 1.42 20.09
N LEU A 302 3.69 1.46 19.24
CA LEU A 302 4.00 0.38 18.30
C LEU A 302 4.45 -0.87 19.04
N ALA A 303 5.31 -0.77 20.07
CA ALA A 303 5.73 -1.93 20.85
C ALA A 303 4.53 -2.62 21.51
N ALA A 304 3.61 -1.86 22.10
CA ALA A 304 2.41 -2.41 22.74
C ALA A 304 1.50 -3.18 21.76
N VAL A 305 1.51 -2.83 20.47
CA VAL A 305 0.72 -3.50 19.43
C VAL A 305 1.52 -4.63 18.78
N MET A 306 2.73 -4.35 18.31
CA MET A 306 3.55 -5.25 17.50
C MET A 306 4.12 -6.42 18.29
N GLU A 307 4.41 -6.22 19.57
CA GLU A 307 4.90 -7.29 20.43
C GLU A 307 3.79 -8.23 20.90
N ALA A 308 2.52 -7.83 20.74
CA ALA A 308 1.37 -8.61 21.18
C ALA A 308 1.17 -9.87 20.31
N VAL A 309 0.83 -10.99 20.96
CA VAL A 309 0.56 -12.27 20.29
C VAL A 309 -0.47 -12.15 19.16
N PRO A 310 -1.61 -11.44 19.31
CA PRO A 310 -2.58 -11.31 18.22
C PRO A 310 -2.03 -10.62 16.97
N PHE A 311 -1.19 -9.60 17.13
CA PHE A 311 -0.54 -8.93 16.01
C PHE A 311 0.40 -9.88 15.28
N LYS A 312 1.33 -10.49 16.01
CA LYS A 312 2.34 -11.39 15.42
C LYS A 312 1.74 -12.59 14.72
N THR A 313 0.67 -13.14 15.28
CA THR A 313 -0.05 -14.28 14.71
C THR A 313 -0.52 -13.99 13.29
N LEU A 314 -1.06 -12.79 13.06
CA LEU A 314 -1.63 -12.39 11.78
C LEU A 314 -0.60 -11.76 10.84
N GLU A 315 0.35 -10.98 11.36
CA GLU A 315 1.38 -10.31 10.56
C GLU A 315 2.41 -11.30 10.01
N TYR A 316 2.77 -12.33 10.78
CA TYR A 316 3.71 -13.39 10.36
C TYR A 316 3.01 -14.67 9.88
N MET A 317 1.68 -14.66 9.74
CA MET A 317 0.89 -15.79 9.27
C MET A 317 1.21 -17.09 10.02
N LEU A 318 1.33 -17.02 11.35
CA LEU A 318 1.71 -18.16 12.19
C LEU A 318 0.82 -19.41 12.00
N PRO A 319 -0.49 -19.32 11.67
CA PRO A 319 -1.28 -20.51 11.34
C PRO A 319 -0.74 -21.33 10.17
N GLU A 320 0.00 -20.74 9.22
CA GLU A 320 0.62 -21.48 8.11
C GLU A 320 1.73 -22.44 8.57
N LEU A 321 2.36 -22.16 9.72
CA LEU A 321 3.37 -23.02 10.32
C LEU A 321 2.78 -24.30 10.92
N ASP A 322 1.47 -24.30 11.19
CA ASP A 322 0.75 -25.44 11.76
C ASP A 322 0.18 -26.39 10.66
N LYS A 323 0.25 -25.98 9.38
CA LYS A 323 -0.18 -26.80 8.23
C LYS A 323 0.81 -27.95 7.94
N GLN A 324 0.36 -28.93 7.16
CA GLN A 324 1.22 -29.98 6.62
C GLN A 324 2.11 -29.41 5.51
N LEU A 325 3.42 -29.33 5.78
CA LEU A 325 4.41 -28.81 4.84
C LEU A 325 5.16 -29.96 4.16
N ALA A 326 5.28 -29.88 2.83
CA ALA A 326 6.12 -30.77 2.03
C ALA A 326 7.61 -30.46 2.23
N SER A 327 7.96 -29.18 2.32
CA SER A 327 9.33 -28.74 2.61
C SER A 327 9.41 -27.30 3.10
N VAL A 328 10.56 -26.99 3.69
CA VAL A 328 10.98 -25.61 3.97
C VAL A 328 12.22 -25.30 3.14
N GLN A 329 12.18 -24.21 2.37
CA GLN A 329 13.32 -23.75 1.58
C GLN A 329 13.92 -22.50 2.22
N LEU A 330 15.23 -22.53 2.47
CA LEU A 330 16.02 -21.40 2.92
C LEU A 330 16.87 -20.92 1.76
N SER A 331 16.84 -19.63 1.45
CA SER A 331 17.64 -19.05 0.36
C SER A 331 18.28 -17.73 0.74
N ALA A 332 19.54 -17.54 0.34
CA ALA A 332 20.25 -16.28 0.45
C ALA A 332 21.21 -16.15 -0.75
N ASN A 333 21.10 -15.05 -1.49
CA ASN A 333 21.78 -14.88 -2.77
C ASN A 333 21.55 -16.08 -3.71
N GLN A 334 22.63 -16.71 -4.19
CA GLN A 334 22.59 -17.90 -5.06
C GLN A 334 22.61 -19.22 -4.28
N LYS A 335 22.67 -19.19 -2.95
CA LYS A 335 22.69 -20.38 -2.10
C LYS A 335 21.27 -20.70 -1.63
N SER A 336 20.91 -21.98 -1.67
CA SER A 336 19.66 -22.46 -1.09
C SER A 336 19.80 -23.86 -0.50
N VAL A 337 18.99 -24.16 0.51
CA VAL A 337 18.85 -25.50 1.07
C VAL A 337 17.38 -25.79 1.34
N SER A 338 16.97 -27.02 1.09
CA SER A 338 15.60 -27.47 1.35
C SER A 338 15.60 -28.54 2.44
N ILE A 339 14.70 -28.38 3.41
CA ILE A 339 14.44 -29.31 4.49
C ILE A 339 13.20 -30.13 4.11
N TRP A 340 13.37 -31.45 3.99
CA TRP A 340 12.31 -32.39 3.58
C TRP A 340 11.91 -33.36 4.69
N ASN A 341 12.76 -33.52 5.71
CA ASN A 341 12.51 -34.47 6.79
C ASN A 341 11.34 -33.95 7.66
N PRO A 342 10.23 -34.70 7.80
CA PRO A 342 9.06 -34.25 8.55
C PRO A 342 9.33 -33.94 10.02
N GLN A 343 10.29 -34.62 10.65
CA GLN A 343 10.67 -34.32 12.03
C GLN A 343 11.42 -32.98 12.10
N ASP A 344 12.37 -32.76 11.20
CA ASP A 344 13.13 -31.51 11.14
C ASP A 344 12.23 -30.32 10.79
N ILE A 345 11.23 -30.52 9.92
CA ILE A 345 10.22 -29.50 9.60
C ILE A 345 9.43 -29.11 10.86
N ARG A 346 8.96 -30.08 11.65
CA ARG A 346 8.20 -29.80 12.89
C ARG A 346 9.06 -29.08 13.93
N GLU A 347 10.30 -29.50 14.12
CA GLU A 347 11.24 -28.81 15.02
C GLU A 347 11.50 -27.38 14.53
N PHE A 348 11.71 -27.20 13.23
CA PHE A 348 11.95 -25.89 12.60
C PHE A 348 10.75 -24.95 12.77
N THR A 349 9.53 -25.38 12.44
CA THR A 349 8.34 -24.51 12.51
C THR A 349 8.00 -24.15 13.95
N ALA A 350 8.18 -25.06 14.91
CA ALA A 350 8.01 -24.78 16.33
C ALA A 350 9.01 -23.72 16.83
N LEU A 351 10.29 -23.86 16.49
CA LEU A 351 11.33 -22.88 16.84
C LEU A 351 11.06 -21.53 16.19
N LEU A 352 10.70 -21.50 14.90
CA LEU A 352 10.38 -20.26 14.20
C LEU A 352 9.19 -19.53 14.84
N LYS A 353 8.14 -20.27 15.23
CA LYS A 353 6.97 -19.73 15.91
C LYS A 353 7.35 -19.13 17.28
N GLU A 354 8.19 -19.81 18.04
CA GLU A 354 8.71 -19.33 19.33
C GLU A 354 9.52 -18.04 19.16
N GLU A 355 10.47 -18.00 18.24
CA GLU A 355 11.31 -16.84 17.95
C GLU A 355 10.50 -15.61 17.53
N VAL A 356 9.51 -15.80 16.64
CA VAL A 356 8.62 -14.72 16.24
C VAL A 356 7.82 -14.19 17.43
N LEU A 357 7.25 -15.08 18.26
CA LEU A 357 6.46 -14.68 19.42
C LEU A 357 7.28 -13.97 20.51
N GLU A 358 8.57 -14.28 20.65
CA GLU A 358 9.48 -13.64 21.61
C GLU A 358 10.11 -12.33 21.10
N MET A 359 10.08 -12.10 19.79
CA MET A 359 10.73 -10.94 19.14
C MET A 359 10.25 -9.57 19.67
N SER A 360 11.17 -8.71 20.05
CA SER A 360 10.88 -7.32 20.43
C SER A 360 10.73 -6.40 19.23
N LEU A 361 10.14 -5.22 19.43
CA LEU A 361 10.07 -4.17 18.40
C LEU A 361 11.48 -3.79 17.90
N ALA A 362 12.48 -3.74 18.79
CA ALA A 362 13.85 -3.39 18.42
C ALA A 362 14.47 -4.43 17.47
N GLU A 363 14.19 -5.71 17.68
CA GLU A 363 14.68 -6.80 16.82
C GLU A 363 13.92 -6.87 15.50
N GLU A 364 12.61 -6.63 15.53
CA GLU A 364 11.81 -6.52 14.32
C GLU A 364 12.29 -5.34 13.46
N THR A 365 12.58 -4.21 14.12
CA THR A 365 12.98 -2.95 13.48
C THR A 365 14.43 -2.89 13.05
N ASP A 366 15.23 -3.87 13.45
CA ASP A 366 16.63 -4.02 13.03
C ASP A 366 16.72 -4.08 11.49
N ASP A 367 17.68 -3.33 10.96
CA ASP A 367 17.94 -3.15 9.53
C ASP A 367 19.19 -3.90 9.06
N ARG A 368 19.77 -4.76 9.90
CA ARG A 368 20.76 -5.76 9.48
C ARG A 368 20.18 -6.68 8.41
N VAL A 369 21.04 -7.05 7.46
CA VAL A 369 20.67 -7.98 6.38
C VAL A 369 20.19 -9.30 7.01
N ASP A 370 19.00 -9.73 6.60
CA ASP A 370 18.44 -11.01 7.04
C ASP A 370 19.36 -12.16 6.60
N ARG A 371 19.45 -13.21 7.42
CA ARG A 371 20.37 -14.34 7.19
C ARG A 371 19.96 -15.19 5.99
N ALA A 372 18.65 -15.35 5.78
CA ALA A 372 18.06 -16.00 4.62
C ALA A 372 16.56 -15.66 4.54
N LEU A 373 15.98 -15.86 3.36
CA LEU A 373 14.55 -15.98 3.17
C LEU A 373 14.10 -17.41 3.48
N ILE A 374 13.05 -17.57 4.27
CA ILE A 374 12.39 -18.84 4.57
C ILE A 374 11.12 -18.90 3.72
N GLN A 375 11.00 -19.94 2.92
CA GLN A 375 9.79 -20.24 2.14
C GLN A 375 9.18 -21.54 2.65
N LEU A 376 7.92 -21.46 3.08
CA LEU A 376 7.14 -22.61 3.49
C LEU A 376 6.41 -23.18 2.28
N ILE A 377 6.52 -24.48 2.04
CA ILE A 377 5.88 -25.16 0.92
C ILE A 377 4.84 -26.15 1.47
N PRO A 378 3.53 -25.80 1.45
CA PRO A 378 2.46 -26.70 1.85
C PRO A 378 2.37 -27.93 0.92
N GLU A 379 1.95 -29.08 1.46
CA GLU A 379 1.74 -30.30 0.65
C GLU A 379 0.72 -30.08 -0.48
N GLU A 380 -0.34 -29.31 -0.23
CA GLU A 380 -1.38 -28.97 -1.20
C GLU A 380 -0.88 -28.13 -2.39
N SER A 381 0.32 -27.54 -2.28
CA SER A 381 0.97 -26.72 -3.31
C SER A 381 1.91 -27.52 -4.20
N VAL A 382 2.20 -28.78 -3.87
CA VAL A 382 3.11 -29.62 -4.66
C VAL A 382 2.46 -30.00 -6.00
N GLY A 383 3.19 -29.80 -7.11
CA GLY A 383 2.72 -30.15 -8.46
C GLY A 383 1.71 -29.17 -9.08
N LYS A 384 1.40 -28.06 -8.39
CA LYS A 384 0.59 -26.97 -8.94
C LYS A 384 1.48 -25.94 -9.66
N PRO A 385 1.04 -25.36 -10.80
CA PRO A 385 1.82 -24.38 -11.56
C PRO A 385 2.05 -23.07 -10.80
N TYR A 386 1.28 -22.83 -9.74
CA TYR A 386 1.42 -21.70 -8.84
C TYR A 386 1.57 -22.24 -7.42
N GLN A 387 2.61 -21.80 -6.72
CA GLN A 387 2.89 -22.16 -5.33
C GLN A 387 2.77 -20.90 -4.49
N PHE A 388 1.86 -20.89 -3.53
CA PHE A 388 1.85 -19.84 -2.52
C PHE A 388 3.02 -20.09 -1.57
N PHE A 389 3.91 -19.09 -1.45
CA PHE A 389 5.04 -19.14 -0.53
C PHE A 389 4.81 -18.09 0.56
N SER A 390 4.62 -18.53 1.80
CA SER A 390 4.80 -17.65 2.94
C SER A 390 6.30 -17.39 3.09
N ASN A 391 6.67 -16.12 2.94
CA ASN A 391 8.04 -15.65 2.97
C ASN A 391 8.32 -15.03 4.34
N VAL A 392 9.06 -15.75 5.19
CA VAL A 392 9.48 -15.27 6.50
C VAL A 392 10.98 -14.99 6.46
N ALA A 393 11.41 -13.84 6.98
CA ALA A 393 12.84 -13.53 7.06
C ALA A 393 13.48 -14.27 8.24
N TRP A 394 14.62 -14.94 8.00
CA TRP A 394 15.48 -15.42 9.09
C TRP A 394 16.29 -14.24 9.63
N LYS A 395 15.81 -13.63 10.71
CA LYS A 395 16.45 -12.48 11.32
C LYS A 395 17.73 -12.84 12.07
N PRO A 396 18.72 -11.93 12.18
CA PRO A 396 19.89 -12.11 13.02
C PRO A 396 19.60 -12.33 14.51
N SER A 397 18.41 -11.94 14.99
CA SER A 397 17.97 -12.16 16.37
C SER A 397 17.53 -13.60 16.67
N TYR A 398 17.23 -14.43 15.65
CA TYR A 398 16.71 -15.78 15.84
C TYR A 398 17.80 -16.79 16.24
N GLY A 399 18.29 -16.64 17.47
CA GLY A 399 19.45 -17.37 17.98
C GLY A 399 19.21 -18.86 18.24
N LYS A 400 18.02 -19.25 18.71
CA LYS A 400 17.63 -20.66 18.89
C LYS A 400 17.54 -21.34 17.52
N LEU A 401 16.92 -20.68 16.55
CA LEU A 401 16.83 -21.18 15.18
C LEU A 401 18.22 -21.31 14.53
N GLU A 402 19.09 -20.32 14.73
CA GLU A 402 20.46 -20.36 14.21
C GLU A 402 21.26 -21.54 14.79
N ALA A 403 21.18 -21.75 16.10
CA ALA A 403 21.86 -22.85 16.77
C ALA A 403 21.40 -24.22 16.23
N TRP A 404 20.09 -24.39 16.06
CA TRP A 404 19.50 -25.62 15.52
C TRP A 404 19.91 -25.84 14.05
N LEU A 405 19.87 -24.81 13.21
CA LEU A 405 20.29 -24.89 11.80
C LEU A 405 21.76 -25.25 11.65
N LYS A 406 22.63 -24.75 12.54
CA LYS A 406 24.05 -25.13 12.60
C LYS A 406 24.22 -26.58 13.02
N GLN A 407 23.53 -27.02 14.07
CA GLN A 407 23.58 -28.39 14.57
C GLN A 407 23.19 -29.42 13.50
N LYS A 408 22.16 -29.12 12.70
CA LYS A 408 21.67 -29.98 11.62
C LYS A 408 22.48 -29.85 10.31
N GLY A 409 23.43 -28.90 10.24
CA GLY A 409 24.29 -28.68 9.07
C GLY A 409 23.63 -27.93 7.91
N TYR A 410 22.51 -27.25 8.15
CA TYR A 410 21.81 -26.43 7.16
C TYR A 410 22.33 -24.98 7.11
N GLY A 411 22.67 -24.40 8.26
CA GLY A 411 22.96 -22.97 8.40
C GLY A 411 24.12 -22.48 7.52
N ASP A 412 25.24 -23.22 7.52
CA ASP A 412 26.44 -22.81 6.78
C ASP A 412 26.30 -22.96 5.25
N ARG A 413 25.32 -23.75 4.79
CA ARG A 413 25.07 -23.99 3.35
C ARG A 413 24.31 -22.84 2.69
N VAL A 414 23.61 -22.02 3.46
CA VAL A 414 22.78 -20.93 2.95
C VAL A 414 23.48 -19.59 3.12
N ARG A 415 24.17 -19.37 4.25
CA ARG A 415 24.78 -18.07 4.55
C ARG A 415 26.00 -17.78 3.68
N ILE A 416 26.23 -16.49 3.46
CA ILE A 416 27.53 -15.99 2.98
C ILE A 416 28.55 -16.25 4.08
N GLN A 417 29.60 -16.96 3.74
CA GLN A 417 30.75 -17.22 4.60
C GLN A 417 31.89 -16.29 4.20
N PRO A 418 32.83 -15.98 5.12
CA PRO A 418 34.06 -15.28 4.77
C PRO A 418 34.80 -15.89 3.58
N ALA A 419 34.77 -17.22 3.45
CA ALA A 419 35.38 -17.95 2.35
C ALA A 419 34.74 -17.69 0.97
N ASP A 420 33.51 -17.17 0.90
CA ASP A 420 32.82 -16.83 -0.35
C ASP A 420 33.22 -15.43 -0.87
N ILE A 421 33.85 -14.61 -0.02
CA ILE A 421 34.21 -13.22 -0.33
C ILE A 421 35.59 -13.18 -0.97
N GLU A 422 35.71 -12.47 -2.09
CA GLU A 422 36.98 -12.24 -2.79
C GLU A 422 37.70 -11.02 -2.20
N SER A 423 36.97 -9.91 -2.05
CA SER A 423 37.50 -8.67 -1.48
C SER A 423 36.37 -7.76 -0.99
N VAL A 424 36.72 -6.86 -0.08
CA VAL A 424 35.84 -5.77 0.34
C VAL A 424 36.54 -4.44 0.09
N GLU A 425 35.82 -3.50 -0.51
CA GLU A 425 36.26 -2.11 -0.62
C GLU A 425 35.42 -1.25 0.32
N LEU A 426 36.10 -0.45 1.15
CA LEU A 426 35.54 0.32 2.24
C LEU A 426 35.69 1.82 1.96
N VAL A 427 34.66 2.58 2.30
CA VAL A 427 34.70 4.05 2.26
C VAL A 427 33.88 4.63 3.40
N ARG A 428 34.40 5.66 4.05
CA ARG A 428 33.66 6.42 5.05
C ARG A 428 32.71 7.41 4.37
N GLN A 429 31.44 7.37 4.73
CA GLN A 429 30.46 8.35 4.29
C GLN A 429 30.62 9.63 5.14
N SER A 430 31.12 10.70 4.53
CA SER A 430 31.28 12.00 5.20
C SER A 430 30.09 12.91 4.95
N ASP A 431 29.77 13.77 5.92
CA ASP A 431 28.71 14.79 5.79
C ASP A 431 28.90 15.71 4.57
N SER A 432 30.15 15.89 4.16
CA SER A 432 30.56 16.72 3.01
C SER A 432 30.51 16.02 1.65
N SER A 433 30.20 14.72 1.60
CA SER A 433 30.18 13.91 0.37
C SER A 433 28.77 13.81 -0.23
N ALA A 434 27.98 14.87 -0.11
CA ALA A 434 26.66 14.94 -0.74
C ALA A 434 26.84 14.87 -2.28
N LEU A 435 26.45 13.73 -2.86
CA LEU A 435 26.30 13.62 -4.31
C LEU A 435 25.26 14.65 -4.79
N PRO A 436 25.36 15.16 -6.03
CA PRO A 436 24.34 16.03 -6.62
C PRO A 436 22.93 15.43 -6.43
N ALA A 437 21.94 16.28 -6.15
CA ALA A 437 20.57 15.86 -5.89
C ALA A 437 20.07 14.87 -6.97
N GLY A 438 19.70 13.66 -6.55
CA GLY A 438 19.32 12.54 -7.42
C GLY A 438 20.27 11.33 -7.36
N ASN A 439 21.55 11.53 -7.04
CA ASN A 439 22.55 10.46 -7.04
C ASN A 439 22.88 9.91 -5.63
N ALA A 440 22.32 10.46 -4.56
CA ALA A 440 22.57 9.98 -3.20
C ALA A 440 22.25 8.49 -3.00
N TYR A 441 21.35 7.93 -3.81
CA TYR A 441 20.99 6.52 -3.78
C TYR A 441 21.79 5.64 -4.75
N ASP A 442 22.76 6.20 -5.49
CA ASP A 442 23.67 5.43 -6.34
C ASP A 442 24.97 5.13 -5.58
N PRO A 443 25.11 3.92 -4.99
CA PRO A 443 26.32 3.55 -4.28
C PRO A 443 27.54 3.51 -5.21
N ALA A 444 27.37 3.19 -6.49
CA ALA A 444 28.48 3.12 -7.44
C ALA A 444 29.09 4.52 -7.69
N ALA A 445 28.25 5.56 -7.74
CA ALA A 445 28.70 6.95 -7.84
C ALA A 445 29.52 7.37 -6.60
N TYR A 446 29.10 6.97 -5.40
CA TYR A 446 29.86 7.20 -4.15
C TYR A 446 31.25 6.57 -4.21
N PHE A 447 31.33 5.29 -4.56
CA PHE A 447 32.62 4.60 -4.71
C PHE A 447 33.48 5.22 -5.82
N GLY A 448 32.88 5.63 -6.95
CA GLY A 448 33.59 6.31 -8.04
C GLY A 448 34.22 7.64 -7.60
N GLN A 449 33.48 8.47 -6.87
CA GLN A 449 33.99 9.73 -6.33
C GLN A 449 35.06 9.51 -5.24
N ALA A 450 34.86 8.51 -4.37
CA ALA A 450 35.83 8.21 -3.33
C ALA A 450 37.15 7.68 -3.90
N ARG A 451 37.08 6.84 -4.96
CA ARG A 451 38.26 6.34 -5.68
C ARG A 451 39.05 7.48 -6.32
N SER A 452 38.38 8.46 -6.94
CA SER A 452 39.08 9.62 -7.54
C SER A 452 39.74 10.54 -6.50
N GLN A 453 39.27 10.50 -5.25
CA GLN A 453 39.86 11.22 -4.12
C GLN A 453 40.88 10.39 -3.32
N GLY A 454 41.12 9.13 -3.69
CA GLY A 454 42.02 8.23 -2.94
C GLY A 454 41.53 7.87 -1.54
N LYS A 455 40.20 7.89 -1.30
CA LYS A 455 39.57 7.67 0.01
C LYS A 455 38.97 6.26 0.18
N THR A 456 39.24 5.34 -0.74
CA THR A 456 38.80 3.95 -0.62
C THR A 456 39.95 3.05 -0.17
N VAL A 457 39.62 2.04 0.62
CA VAL A 457 40.58 1.02 1.07
C VAL A 457 40.03 -0.36 0.76
N THR A 458 40.87 -1.21 0.17
CA THR A 458 40.51 -2.59 -0.16
C THR A 458 41.16 -3.54 0.82
N SER A 459 40.42 -4.53 1.31
CA SER A 459 40.90 -5.60 2.17
C SER A 459 40.54 -6.96 1.61
N GLN A 460 41.44 -7.93 1.79
CA GLN A 460 41.25 -9.35 1.46
C GLN A 460 41.37 -10.25 2.71
N SER A 461 41.28 -9.66 3.90
CA SER A 461 41.42 -10.39 5.16
C SER A 461 40.11 -11.08 5.58
N GLU A 462 40.14 -12.40 5.77
CA GLU A 462 38.98 -13.17 6.24
C GLU A 462 38.43 -12.68 7.59
N ALA A 463 39.32 -12.22 8.48
CA ALA A 463 38.91 -11.64 9.76
C ALA A 463 38.10 -10.35 9.59
N VAL A 464 38.40 -9.55 8.57
CA VAL A 464 37.64 -8.34 8.23
C VAL A 464 36.30 -8.72 7.60
N PHE A 465 36.26 -9.77 6.80
CA PHE A 465 35.01 -10.27 6.21
C PHE A 465 34.02 -10.74 7.28
N SER A 466 34.50 -11.48 8.29
CA SER A 466 33.64 -11.92 9.41
C SER A 466 33.07 -10.73 10.19
N ASP A 467 33.91 -9.76 10.55
CA ASP A 467 33.49 -8.55 11.27
C ASP A 467 32.39 -7.78 10.49
N ILE A 468 32.47 -7.75 9.16
CA ILE A 468 31.47 -7.11 8.29
C ILE A 468 30.16 -7.91 8.29
N LEU A 469 30.22 -9.23 8.08
CA LEU A 469 29.03 -10.10 7.95
C LEU A 469 28.17 -10.16 9.22
N ASP A 470 28.71 -9.80 10.38
CA ASP A 470 27.95 -9.78 11.63
C ASP A 470 27.04 -8.55 11.77
N HIS A 471 27.38 -7.44 11.10
CA HIS A 471 26.74 -6.13 11.29
C HIS A 471 26.34 -5.40 10.00
N TYR A 472 26.61 -5.98 8.83
CA TYR A 472 26.24 -5.41 7.53
C TYR A 472 24.73 -5.20 7.38
N ARG A 473 24.41 -4.12 6.65
CA ARG A 473 23.06 -3.64 6.35
C ARG A 473 22.99 -3.27 4.87
N ASP A 474 21.79 -3.25 4.31
CA ASP A 474 21.60 -2.77 2.95
C ASP A 474 22.07 -1.32 2.80
N TYR A 475 22.55 -1.00 1.60
CA TYR A 475 23.01 0.34 1.29
C TYR A 475 21.92 1.39 1.54
N LYS A 476 22.28 2.42 2.30
CA LYS A 476 21.44 3.58 2.59
C LYS A 476 22.34 4.77 2.91
N PRO A 477 22.01 5.98 2.44
CA PRO A 477 22.74 7.18 2.82
C PRO A 477 22.62 7.45 4.32
N GLU A 478 23.72 7.35 5.06
CA GLU A 478 23.77 7.66 6.49
C GLU A 478 25.12 8.29 6.85
N ALA A 479 25.07 9.54 7.31
CA ALA A 479 26.21 10.28 7.78
C ALA A 479 27.02 9.50 8.82
N GLY A 480 28.35 9.42 8.63
CA GLY A 480 29.27 8.74 9.55
C GLY A 480 29.30 7.22 9.42
N SER A 481 28.46 6.62 8.56
CA SER A 481 28.53 5.19 8.25
C SER A 481 29.75 4.84 7.38
N CYS A 482 30.08 3.55 7.32
CA CYS A 482 31.04 3.01 6.36
C CYS A 482 30.28 2.25 5.28
N LEU A 483 30.46 2.64 4.02
CA LEU A 483 29.96 1.85 2.89
C LEU A 483 30.93 0.72 2.58
N VAL A 484 30.38 -0.40 2.16
CA VAL A 484 31.11 -1.63 1.86
C VAL A 484 30.68 -2.12 0.48
N LEU A 485 31.62 -2.19 -0.45
CA LEU A 485 31.45 -2.93 -1.70
C LEU A 485 32.04 -4.32 -1.49
N MET A 486 31.17 -5.32 -1.41
CA MET A 486 31.53 -6.72 -1.23
C MET A 486 31.56 -7.41 -2.58
N LYS A 487 32.72 -7.92 -2.98
CA LYS A 487 32.89 -8.75 -4.17
C LYS A 487 32.95 -10.22 -3.77
N LEU A 488 32.06 -11.01 -4.33
CA LEU A 488 31.97 -12.44 -4.10
C LEU A 488 32.75 -13.20 -5.18
N LYS A 489 33.29 -14.37 -4.81
CA LYS A 489 34.07 -15.22 -5.73
C LYS A 489 33.28 -15.74 -6.93
N ASN A 490 31.95 -15.67 -6.89
CA ASN A 490 31.07 -16.04 -7.99
C ASN A 490 30.90 -14.92 -9.03
N GLY A 491 31.53 -13.76 -8.83
CA GLY A 491 31.46 -12.60 -9.72
C GLY A 491 30.43 -11.54 -9.32
N ASP A 492 29.57 -11.82 -8.31
CA ASP A 492 28.59 -10.86 -7.82
C ASP A 492 29.25 -9.74 -7.01
N SER A 493 28.68 -8.55 -7.09
CA SER A 493 29.13 -7.38 -6.32
C SER A 493 27.94 -6.69 -5.68
N ASN A 494 27.95 -6.58 -4.36
CA ASN A 494 26.85 -6.02 -3.57
C ASN A 494 27.34 -4.85 -2.72
N TYR A 495 26.45 -3.86 -2.52
CA TYR A 495 26.74 -2.67 -1.73
C TYR A 495 26.00 -2.74 -0.38
N TYR A 496 26.76 -2.56 0.69
CA TYR A 496 26.27 -2.60 2.06
C TYR A 496 26.76 -1.38 2.84
N ARG A 497 26.26 -1.25 4.07
CA ARG A 497 26.74 -0.26 5.04
C ARG A 497 26.98 -0.89 6.41
N LEU A 498 27.88 -0.26 7.17
CA LEU A 498 28.08 -0.48 8.60
C LEU A 498 27.84 0.84 9.33
N LYS A 499 26.99 0.81 10.37
CA LYS A 499 26.78 1.96 11.25
C LYS A 499 28.07 2.29 11.99
N ALA A 500 28.28 3.56 12.32
CA ALA A 500 29.47 4.02 13.02
C ALA A 500 29.76 3.27 14.34
N GLY A 501 28.69 2.88 15.06
CA GLY A 501 28.77 2.11 16.31
C GLY A 501 29.24 0.67 16.13
N ASP A 502 29.00 0.07 14.96
CA ASP A 502 29.30 -1.33 14.67
C ASP A 502 30.68 -1.54 14.02
N LEU A 503 31.42 -0.45 13.81
CA LEU A 503 32.76 -0.51 13.25
C LEU A 503 33.74 -1.09 14.28
N THR A 504 34.19 -2.32 14.03
CA THR A 504 35.23 -2.99 14.84
C THR A 504 36.55 -2.23 14.76
N SER A 505 37.42 -2.42 15.76
CA SER A 505 38.75 -1.79 15.78
C SER A 505 39.59 -2.12 14.53
N ARG A 506 39.39 -3.31 13.94
CA ARG A 506 40.06 -3.74 12.70
C ARG A 506 39.55 -2.97 11.50
N VAL A 507 38.23 -2.84 11.35
CA VAL A 507 37.62 -2.06 10.25
C VAL A 507 37.98 -0.58 10.38
N LYS A 508 37.97 -0.03 11.61
CA LYS A 508 38.39 1.36 11.88
C LYS A 508 39.84 1.63 11.49
N ALA A 509 40.74 0.68 11.75
CA ALA A 509 42.16 0.82 11.40
C ALA A 509 42.43 0.83 9.88
N LEU A 510 41.49 0.32 9.08
CA LEU A 510 41.58 0.31 7.62
C LEU A 510 41.00 1.58 6.99
N LEU A 511 40.19 2.36 7.70
CA LEU A 511 39.57 3.54 7.14
C LEU A 511 40.51 4.76 7.19
N PRO A 512 40.58 5.56 6.10
CA PRO A 512 41.42 6.75 6.03
C PRO A 512 40.89 7.95 6.82
#